data_AF-A0A7C5L7N7-F1
#
_entry.id   AF-A0A7C5L7N7-F1
#
_cell.length_a   1.000
_cell.length_b   1.000
_cell.length_c   1.000
_cell.angle_alpha   90.00
_cell.angle_beta   90.00
_cell.angle_gamma   90.00
#
_symmetry.space_group_name_H-M   'P 1'
#
loop_
_entity.id
_entity.type
_entity.pdbx_description
1 polymer ?
#
loop_
_entity_poly.entity_id
_entity_poly.type
_entity_poly.pdbx_seq_one_letter_code
_entity_poly.pdbx_strand_id
1 'polypeptide(L)'
;LIVTGALLAIAAYVLIKMSVPYGLFVLFLTAIAAMLMMIYQELDKVQRDRFLVLLISFIIVIIFWGAFEQAGGLMNIYTEKYTNREVMGITIPAAVMQSWNPLFIIIFGVPVAAFWQKRKMKGKEASSLFKMMVGLIIMGSGFLWMRGAALQYQEVGQSALFWLILAYLFHTIGELCASPVALSFITKLAPVKYASLMMGVYFAVTGLGNKVAGIIGESATEYGELAVFTGIAVFCIAMGALLLLLLKPLKRLTHGIEEAEVAIPPIDNEP
;
A
#
# COMPACT_ATOMS: atom_id res chain seq x y z
N LEU A 1 0.98 -26.59 14.03
CA LEU A 1 2.14 -27.08 14.82
C LEU A 1 3.40 -27.24 13.96
N ILE A 2 3.42 -28.06 12.91
CA ILE A 2 4.63 -28.26 12.07
C ILE A 2 5.11 -26.95 11.42
N VAL A 3 4.22 -26.19 10.76
CA VAL A 3 4.58 -24.92 10.12
C VAL A 3 5.09 -23.89 11.13
N THR A 4 4.44 -23.77 12.29
CA THR A 4 4.86 -22.89 13.38
C THR A 4 6.23 -23.28 13.94
N GLY A 5 6.50 -24.58 14.12
CA GLY A 5 7.81 -25.08 14.55
C GLY A 5 8.91 -24.79 13.54
N ALA A 6 8.63 -24.92 12.25
CA ALA A 6 9.56 -24.56 11.18
C ALA A 6 9.88 -23.06 11.16
N LEU A 7 8.87 -22.19 11.31
CA LEU A 7 9.07 -20.75 11.38
C LEU A 7 9.91 -20.35 12.61
N LEU A 8 9.67 -20.97 13.76
CA LEU A 8 10.47 -20.74 14.97
C LEU A 8 11.92 -21.21 14.82
N ALA A 9 12.15 -22.32 14.13
CA ALA A 9 13.50 -22.80 13.82
C ALA A 9 14.25 -21.82 12.90
N ILE A 10 13.57 -21.28 11.87
CA ILE A 10 14.12 -20.22 11.01
C ILE A 10 14.43 -18.97 11.83
N ALA A 11 13.53 -18.54 12.71
CA ALA A 11 13.73 -17.38 13.56
C ALA A 11 14.93 -17.56 14.50
N ALA A 12 15.07 -18.73 15.13
CA ALA A 12 16.22 -19.07 15.97
C ALA A 12 17.53 -19.10 15.16
N TYR A 13 17.51 -19.67 13.96
CA TYR A 13 18.67 -19.66 13.06
C TYR A 13 19.11 -18.24 12.69
N VAL A 14 18.16 -17.38 12.30
CA VAL A 14 18.43 -15.98 11.97
C VAL A 14 18.97 -15.22 13.18
N LEU A 15 18.41 -15.45 14.38
CA LEU A 15 18.86 -14.80 15.60
C LEU A 15 20.29 -15.18 15.99
N ILE A 16 20.72 -16.40 15.69
CA ILE A 16 22.08 -16.88 15.95
C ILE A 16 23.07 -16.40 14.88
N LYS A 17 22.64 -16.26 13.62
CA LYS A 17 23.53 -15.98 12.47
C LYS A 17 23.56 -14.54 12.01
N MET A 18 22.53 -13.75 12.32
CA MET A 18 22.42 -12.34 11.95
C MET A 18 22.51 -11.43 13.19
N SER A 19 22.39 -10.12 13.00
CA SER A 19 22.32 -9.20 14.13
C SER A 19 21.02 -9.35 14.92
N VAL A 20 21.08 -9.06 16.21
CA VAL A 20 19.94 -9.15 17.15
C VAL A 20 18.66 -8.49 16.62
N PRO A 21 18.69 -7.29 15.99
CA PRO A 21 17.49 -6.69 15.41
C PRO A 21 16.80 -7.55 14.34
N TYR A 22 17.56 -8.21 13.46
CA TYR A 22 16.99 -9.11 12.45
C TYR A 22 16.39 -10.37 13.09
N GLY A 23 17.05 -10.91 14.12
CA GLY A 23 16.50 -12.03 14.90
C GLY A 23 15.15 -11.70 15.55
N LEU A 24 15.07 -10.57 16.25
CA LEU A 24 13.82 -10.11 16.88
C LEU A 24 12.72 -9.83 15.86
N PHE A 25 13.07 -9.27 14.70
CA PHE A 25 12.14 -9.03 13.61
C PHE A 25 11.55 -10.33 13.04
N VAL A 26 12.38 -11.35 12.78
CA VAL A 26 11.89 -12.65 12.28
C VAL A 26 11.06 -13.38 13.32
N LEU A 27 11.40 -13.27 14.61
CA LEU A 27 10.56 -13.79 15.70
C LEU A 27 9.19 -13.11 15.73
N PHE A 28 9.14 -11.79 15.59
CA PHE A 28 7.88 -11.04 15.53
C PHE A 28 7.01 -11.45 14.34
N LEU A 29 7.58 -11.57 13.14
CA LEU A 29 6.87 -12.04 11.95
C LEU A 29 6.37 -13.49 12.12
N THR A 30 7.18 -14.34 12.75
CA THR A 30 6.80 -15.72 13.08
C THR A 30 5.62 -15.76 14.04
N ALA A 31 5.60 -14.91 15.06
CA ALA A 31 4.49 -14.81 16.00
C ALA A 31 3.19 -14.37 15.31
N ILE A 32 3.26 -13.36 14.43
CA ILE A 32 2.11 -12.93 13.63
C ILE A 32 1.62 -14.07 12.72
N ALA A 33 2.52 -14.72 11.98
CA ALA A 33 2.14 -15.82 11.09
C ALA A 33 1.52 -16.99 11.86
N ALA A 34 2.08 -17.37 13.02
CA ALA A 34 1.54 -18.39 13.89
C ALA A 34 0.12 -18.05 14.38
N MET A 35 -0.07 -16.80 14.81
CA MET A 35 -1.35 -16.27 15.26
C MET A 35 -2.39 -16.28 14.14
N LEU A 36 -2.04 -15.83 12.92
CA LEU A 36 -2.95 -15.84 11.77
C LEU A 36 -3.32 -17.27 11.37
N MET A 37 -2.38 -18.23 11.43
CA MET A 37 -2.67 -19.64 11.17
C MET A 37 -3.58 -20.26 12.23
N MET A 38 -3.38 -19.93 13.51
CA MET A 38 -4.23 -20.40 14.60
C MET A 38 -5.67 -19.88 14.42
N ILE A 39 -5.82 -18.59 14.12
CA ILE A 39 -7.13 -17.99 13.82
C ILE A 39 -7.79 -18.75 12.67
N TYR A 40 -7.09 -18.92 11.54
CA TYR A 40 -7.64 -19.57 10.34
C TYR A 40 -8.23 -20.97 10.60
N GLN A 41 -7.60 -21.76 11.48
CA GLN A 41 -8.04 -23.12 11.79
C GLN A 41 -9.39 -23.15 12.53
N GLU A 42 -9.65 -22.15 13.37
CA GLU A 42 -10.89 -22.02 14.15
C GLU A 42 -12.09 -21.50 13.35
N LEU A 43 -11.85 -20.95 12.15
CA LEU A 43 -12.90 -20.31 11.35
C LEU A 43 -13.81 -21.32 10.65
N ASP A 44 -15.07 -20.92 10.48
CA ASP A 44 -16.00 -21.61 9.58
C ASP A 44 -15.64 -21.37 8.09
N LYS A 45 -16.34 -22.05 7.17
CA LYS A 45 -16.06 -21.94 5.73
C LYS A 45 -16.16 -20.50 5.19
N VAL A 46 -17.19 -19.76 5.58
CA VAL A 46 -17.45 -18.38 5.12
C VAL A 46 -16.40 -17.43 5.69
N GLN A 47 -16.07 -17.59 6.97
CA GLN A 47 -15.03 -16.83 7.64
C GLN A 47 -13.65 -17.12 7.06
N ARG A 48 -13.34 -18.37 6.69
CA ARG A 48 -12.07 -18.71 6.01
C ARG A 48 -11.94 -18.00 4.67
N ASP A 49 -12.99 -17.98 3.86
CA ASP A 49 -12.99 -17.28 2.58
C ASP A 49 -12.72 -15.78 2.78
N ARG A 50 -13.41 -15.14 3.74
CA ARG A 50 -13.18 -13.73 4.11
C ARG A 50 -11.76 -13.49 4.62
N PHE A 51 -11.25 -14.41 5.44
CA PHE A 51 -9.90 -14.32 5.99
C PHE A 51 -8.83 -14.44 4.91
N LEU A 52 -9.02 -15.27 3.88
CA LEU A 52 -8.12 -15.32 2.72
C LEU A 52 -8.08 -13.98 1.98
N VAL A 53 -9.23 -13.34 1.79
CA VAL A 53 -9.29 -11.99 1.19
C VAL A 53 -8.59 -10.95 2.07
N LEU A 54 -8.71 -11.06 3.39
CA LEU A 54 -8.01 -10.21 4.36
C LEU A 54 -6.48 -10.38 4.22
N LEU A 55 -5.98 -11.60 4.12
CA LEU A 55 -4.54 -11.85 3.90
C LEU A 55 -4.05 -11.26 2.57
N ILE A 56 -4.84 -11.38 1.50
CA ILE A 56 -4.52 -10.76 0.21
C ILE A 56 -4.52 -9.23 0.33
N SER A 57 -5.44 -8.67 1.10
CA SER A 57 -5.49 -7.24 1.37
C SER A 57 -4.23 -6.75 2.10
N PHE A 58 -3.68 -7.54 3.03
CA PHE A 58 -2.40 -7.22 3.66
C PHE A 58 -1.24 -7.21 2.66
N ILE A 59 -1.21 -8.14 1.70
CA ILE A 59 -0.18 -8.13 0.65
C ILE A 59 -0.29 -6.84 -0.18
N ILE A 60 -1.50 -6.42 -0.56
CA ILE A 60 -1.71 -5.15 -1.27
C ILE A 60 -1.20 -3.97 -0.44
N VAL A 61 -1.48 -3.95 0.87
CA VAL A 61 -1.02 -2.90 1.79
C VAL A 61 0.51 -2.86 1.87
N ILE A 62 1.20 -4.01 1.99
CA ILE A 62 2.68 -4.08 2.00
C ILE A 62 3.26 -3.50 0.72
N ILE A 63 2.72 -3.89 -0.43
CA ILE A 63 3.20 -3.41 -1.73
C ILE A 63 2.95 -1.91 -1.87
N PHE A 64 1.76 -1.46 -1.48
CA PHE A 64 1.37 -0.06 -1.55
C PHE A 64 2.30 0.82 -0.72
N TRP A 65 2.52 0.49 0.56
CA TRP A 65 3.42 1.26 1.42
C TRP A 65 4.90 1.08 1.04
N GLY A 66 5.29 -0.11 0.55
CA GLY A 66 6.62 -0.36 0.00
C GLY A 66 7.00 0.58 -1.16
N ALA A 67 6.01 0.95 -1.97
CA ALA A 67 6.16 1.94 -3.03
C ALA A 67 5.99 3.38 -2.50
N PHE A 68 4.91 3.66 -1.76
CA PHE A 68 4.59 5.00 -1.30
C PHE A 68 5.69 5.64 -0.44
N GLU A 69 6.27 4.87 0.47
CA GLU A 69 7.28 5.36 1.42
C GLU A 69 8.63 5.67 0.79
N GLN A 70 8.83 5.38 -0.50
CA GLN A 70 9.99 5.92 -1.23
C GLN A 70 10.00 7.44 -1.23
N ALA A 71 8.84 8.09 -1.04
CA ALA A 71 8.72 9.53 -0.84
C ALA A 71 9.64 10.05 0.26
N GLY A 72 9.76 9.32 1.37
CA GLY A 72 10.65 9.65 2.49
C GLY A 72 12.09 9.18 2.29
N GLY A 73 12.28 8.12 1.52
CA GLY A 73 13.57 7.49 1.24
C GLY A 73 14.16 7.90 -0.10
N LEU A 74 14.14 6.98 -1.07
CA LEU A 74 14.83 7.12 -2.35
C LEU A 74 14.48 8.40 -3.11
N MET A 75 13.20 8.79 -3.15
CA MET A 75 12.79 10.01 -3.85
C MET A 75 13.38 11.26 -3.19
N ASN A 76 13.46 11.30 -1.87
CA ASN A 76 14.05 12.43 -1.15
C ASN A 76 15.56 12.54 -1.44
N ILE A 77 16.28 11.40 -1.44
CA ILE A 77 17.71 11.36 -1.79
C ILE A 77 17.93 11.76 -3.25
N TYR A 78 17.10 11.25 -4.16
CA TYR A 78 17.14 11.60 -5.58
C TYR A 78 16.92 13.10 -5.78
N THR A 79 15.95 13.67 -5.06
CA THR A 79 15.64 15.11 -5.08
C THR A 79 16.82 15.95 -4.61
N GLU A 80 17.51 15.53 -3.56
CA GLU A 80 18.66 16.27 -3.02
C GLU A 80 19.83 16.28 -4.00
N LYS A 81 20.10 15.14 -4.66
CA LYS A 81 21.30 14.92 -5.48
C LYS A 81 21.15 15.27 -6.96
N TYR A 82 19.99 15.01 -7.55
CA TYR A 82 19.82 14.97 -9.00
C TYR A 82 18.77 15.94 -9.54
N THR A 83 17.96 16.55 -8.67
CA THR A 83 16.94 17.51 -9.07
C THR A 83 17.45 18.94 -8.91
N ASN A 84 17.22 19.78 -9.92
CA ASN A 84 17.43 21.21 -9.80
C ASN A 84 16.37 21.81 -8.88
N ARG A 85 16.81 22.27 -7.70
CA ARG A 85 15.94 22.84 -6.65
C ARG A 85 16.08 24.35 -6.53
N GLU A 86 16.74 25.01 -7.47
CA GLU A 86 16.87 26.46 -7.48
C GLU A 86 15.61 27.10 -8.06
N VAL A 87 14.92 27.89 -7.24
CA VAL A 87 13.75 28.66 -7.64
C VAL A 87 14.01 30.10 -7.25
N MET A 88 14.06 31.00 -8.24
CA MET A 88 14.30 32.43 -8.03
C MET A 88 15.59 32.73 -7.22
N GLY A 89 16.64 31.92 -7.40
CA GLY A 89 17.92 32.07 -6.69
C GLY A 89 17.97 31.49 -5.28
N ILE A 90 16.89 30.82 -4.83
CA ILE A 90 16.83 30.13 -3.53
C ILE A 90 16.82 28.62 -3.78
N THR A 91 17.72 27.89 -3.11
CA THR A 91 17.73 26.43 -3.12
C THR A 91 16.70 25.90 -2.14
N ILE A 92 15.66 25.24 -2.66
CA ILE A 92 14.62 24.62 -1.84
C ILE A 92 15.17 23.31 -1.24
N PRO A 93 15.08 23.07 0.09
CA PRO A 93 15.49 21.80 0.69
C PRO A 93 14.66 20.63 0.13
N ALA A 94 15.29 19.48 -0.14
CA ALA A 94 14.58 18.31 -0.69
C ALA A 94 13.39 17.86 0.18
N ALA A 95 13.54 17.92 1.50
CA ALA A 95 12.49 17.55 2.45
C ALA A 95 11.19 18.36 2.27
N VAL A 96 11.26 19.60 1.78
CA VAL A 96 10.08 20.43 1.50
C VAL A 96 9.22 19.81 0.40
N MET A 97 9.79 18.99 -0.50
CA MET A 97 9.01 18.29 -1.52
C MET A 97 8.02 17.28 -0.92
N GLN A 98 8.26 16.76 0.29
CA GLN A 98 7.30 15.88 0.95
C GLN A 98 5.99 16.59 1.31
N SER A 99 6.01 17.92 1.45
CA SER A 99 4.81 18.74 1.71
C SER A 99 3.80 18.73 0.55
N TRP A 100 4.21 18.30 -0.65
CA TRP A 100 3.27 18.11 -1.76
C TRP A 100 2.21 17.05 -1.46
N ASN A 101 2.56 15.99 -0.72
CA ASN A 101 1.59 14.96 -0.35
C ASN A 101 0.43 15.51 0.51
N PRO A 102 0.66 16.13 1.69
CA PRO A 102 -0.44 16.68 2.49
C PRO A 102 -1.18 17.81 1.78
N LEU A 103 -0.49 18.63 0.96
CA LEU A 103 -1.14 19.64 0.13
C LEU A 103 -2.14 19.00 -0.85
N PHE A 104 -1.74 17.95 -1.56
CA PHE A 104 -2.61 17.24 -2.49
C PHE A 104 -3.74 16.49 -1.76
N ILE A 105 -3.53 16.00 -0.54
CA ILE A 105 -4.62 15.42 0.26
C ILE A 105 -5.69 16.47 0.54
N ILE A 106 -5.30 17.69 0.92
CA ILE A 106 -6.24 18.80 1.17
C ILE A 106 -7.00 19.17 -0.10
N ILE A 107 -6.31 19.28 -1.24
CA ILE A 107 -6.91 19.69 -2.52
C ILE A 107 -7.82 18.59 -3.09
N PHE A 108 -7.36 17.33 -3.08
CA PHE A 108 -7.99 16.24 -3.83
C PHE A 108 -8.81 15.28 -2.96
N GLY A 109 -8.76 15.36 -1.64
CA GLY A 109 -9.51 14.49 -0.73
C GLY A 109 -11.01 14.48 -1.01
N VAL A 110 -11.63 15.66 -1.06
CA VAL A 110 -13.06 15.81 -1.37
C VAL A 110 -13.38 15.39 -2.82
N PRO A 111 -12.65 15.85 -3.86
CA PRO A 111 -12.85 15.38 -5.23
C PRO A 111 -12.78 13.85 -5.40
N VAL A 112 -11.79 13.18 -4.82
CA VAL A 112 -11.61 11.73 -4.94
C VAL A 112 -12.72 10.98 -4.21
N ALA A 113 -13.10 11.42 -3.01
CA ALA A 113 -14.25 10.85 -2.28
C ALA A 113 -15.56 11.00 -3.09
N ALA A 114 -15.81 12.19 -3.64
CA ALA A 114 -16.99 12.48 -4.46
C ALA A 114 -17.00 11.65 -5.75
N PHE A 115 -15.85 11.40 -6.37
CA PHE A 115 -15.73 10.49 -7.52
C PHE A 115 -16.19 9.08 -7.17
N TRP A 116 -15.70 8.52 -6.07
CA TRP A 116 -16.08 7.17 -5.63
C TRP A 116 -17.55 7.07 -5.22
N GLN A 117 -18.08 8.10 -4.55
CA GLN A 117 -19.49 8.17 -4.20
C GLN A 117 -20.39 8.21 -5.45
N LYS A 118 -20.10 9.11 -6.40
CA LYS A 118 -20.83 9.20 -7.69
C LYS A 118 -20.76 7.88 -8.47
N ARG A 119 -19.61 7.20 -8.43
CA ARG A 119 -19.44 5.89 -9.07
C ARG A 119 -20.34 4.84 -8.42
N LYS A 120 -20.39 4.77 -7.09
CA LYS A 120 -21.27 3.87 -6.33
C LYS A 120 -22.75 4.14 -6.62
N MET A 121 -23.19 5.40 -6.65
CA MET A 121 -24.58 5.78 -6.96
C MET A 121 -25.00 5.40 -8.37
N LYS A 122 -24.07 5.31 -9.32
CA LYS A 122 -24.33 4.84 -10.69
C LYS A 122 -24.32 3.31 -10.83
N GLY A 123 -24.30 2.56 -9.73
CA GLY A 123 -24.23 1.09 -9.73
C GLY A 123 -22.92 0.55 -10.33
N LYS A 124 -21.88 1.38 -10.45
CA LYS A 124 -20.58 0.95 -10.97
C LYS A 124 -19.72 0.39 -9.84
N GLU A 125 -18.80 -0.51 -10.21
CA GLU A 125 -17.89 -1.17 -9.25
C GLU A 125 -17.10 -0.16 -8.43
N ALA A 126 -17.20 -0.28 -7.10
CA ALA A 126 -16.64 0.63 -6.10
C ALA A 126 -16.36 -0.08 -4.75
N SER A 127 -16.20 -1.41 -4.76
CA SER A 127 -15.76 -2.20 -3.61
C SER A 127 -14.40 -1.75 -3.09
N SER A 128 -14.10 -2.06 -1.83
CA SER A 128 -12.82 -1.66 -1.23
C SER A 128 -11.64 -2.31 -1.93
N LEU A 129 -11.73 -3.61 -2.29
CA LEU A 129 -10.71 -4.28 -3.10
C LEU A 129 -10.45 -3.56 -4.42
N PHE A 130 -11.51 -3.19 -5.14
CA PHE A 130 -11.37 -2.48 -6.42
C PHE A 130 -10.64 -1.14 -6.23
N LYS A 131 -11.03 -0.36 -5.21
CA LYS A 131 -10.39 0.91 -4.89
C LYS A 131 -8.92 0.76 -4.50
N MET A 132 -8.58 -0.25 -3.70
CA MET A 132 -7.20 -0.56 -3.32
C MET A 132 -6.34 -0.93 -4.53
N MET A 133 -6.85 -1.77 -5.44
CA MET A 133 -6.12 -2.17 -6.65
C MET A 133 -5.95 -1.00 -7.62
N VAL A 134 -6.98 -0.18 -7.82
CA VAL A 134 -6.89 1.06 -8.62
C VAL A 134 -5.89 2.03 -7.98
N GLY A 135 -5.94 2.18 -6.66
CA GLY A 135 -4.99 3.01 -5.91
C GLY A 135 -3.55 2.55 -6.11
N LEU A 136 -3.28 1.25 -6.09
CA LEU A 136 -1.96 0.67 -6.35
C LEU A 136 -1.46 0.94 -7.78
N ILE A 137 -2.33 0.87 -8.79
CA ILE A 137 -1.96 1.18 -10.18
C ILE A 137 -1.64 2.67 -10.34
N ILE A 138 -2.45 3.55 -9.76
CA ILE A 138 -2.23 5.00 -9.80
C ILE A 138 -0.94 5.36 -9.05
N MET A 139 -0.69 4.71 -7.91
CA MET A 139 0.58 4.82 -7.18
C MET A 139 1.76 4.43 -8.06
N GLY A 140 1.70 3.24 -8.67
CA GLY A 140 2.75 2.74 -9.55
C GLY A 140 3.02 3.63 -10.76
N SER A 141 1.99 4.25 -11.34
CA SER A 141 2.19 5.20 -12.45
C SER A 141 2.85 6.51 -12.01
N GLY A 142 2.80 6.88 -10.73
CA GLY A 142 3.61 7.95 -10.16
C GLY A 142 5.11 7.74 -10.36
N PHE A 143 5.58 6.49 -10.25
CA PHE A 143 6.98 6.14 -10.51
C PHE A 143 7.39 6.23 -11.98
N LEU A 144 6.44 6.30 -12.93
CA LEU A 144 6.79 6.61 -14.33
C LEU A 144 7.28 8.06 -14.48
N TRP A 145 6.79 8.99 -13.63
CA TRP A 145 7.32 10.35 -13.57
C TRP A 145 8.72 10.38 -12.94
N MET A 146 8.97 9.56 -11.92
CA MET A 146 10.33 9.41 -11.35
C MET A 146 11.30 8.76 -12.33
N ARG A 147 10.85 7.79 -13.14
CA ARG A 147 11.60 7.28 -14.28
C ARG A 147 11.92 8.40 -15.28
N GLY A 148 10.95 9.25 -15.60
CA GLY A 148 11.15 10.42 -16.46
C GLY A 148 12.20 11.39 -15.91
N ALA A 149 12.17 11.66 -14.60
CA ALA A 149 13.20 12.44 -13.92
C ALA A 149 14.58 11.82 -14.11
N ALA A 150 14.72 10.52 -13.83
CA ALA A 150 16.00 9.82 -13.93
C ALA A 150 16.56 9.81 -15.36
N LEU A 151 15.71 9.67 -16.38
CA LEU A 151 16.12 9.81 -17.78
C LEU A 151 16.60 11.23 -18.10
N GLN A 152 15.86 12.25 -17.66
CA GLN A 152 16.29 13.63 -17.86
C GLN A 152 17.64 13.90 -17.19
N TYR A 153 17.84 13.40 -15.96
CA TYR A 153 19.13 13.51 -15.28
C TYR A 153 20.27 12.87 -16.10
N GLN A 154 20.06 11.69 -16.69
CA GLN A 154 21.07 11.04 -17.53
C GLN A 154 21.40 11.83 -18.79
N GLU A 155 20.44 12.56 -19.37
CA GLU A 155 20.65 13.35 -20.59
C GLU A 155 21.32 14.69 -20.34
N VAL A 156 20.91 15.43 -19.29
CA VAL A 156 21.34 16.82 -19.07
C VAL A 156 22.02 17.07 -17.71
N GLY A 157 22.23 16.04 -16.91
CA GLY A 157 22.92 16.10 -15.61
C GLY A 157 22.07 16.58 -14.43
N GLN A 158 20.79 16.90 -14.66
CA GLN A 158 19.83 17.34 -13.63
C GLN A 158 18.38 17.14 -14.10
N SER A 159 17.47 16.82 -13.18
CA SER A 159 16.03 16.73 -13.46
C SER A 159 15.24 17.91 -12.93
N ALA A 160 14.11 18.22 -13.57
CA ALA A 160 13.24 19.32 -13.15
C ALA A 160 12.31 18.92 -11.99
N LEU A 161 11.91 19.91 -11.17
CA LEU A 161 11.00 19.71 -10.03
C LEU A 161 9.62 19.15 -10.42
N PHE A 162 9.11 19.47 -11.61
CA PHE A 162 7.76 19.09 -11.99
C PHE A 162 7.57 17.56 -12.03
N TRP A 163 8.62 16.78 -12.32
CA TRP A 163 8.55 15.32 -12.28
C TRP A 163 8.18 14.80 -10.89
N LEU A 164 8.78 15.38 -9.85
CA LEU A 164 8.52 15.02 -8.46
C LEU A 164 7.10 15.45 -8.07
N ILE A 165 6.69 16.67 -8.44
CA ILE A 165 5.35 17.18 -8.18
C ILE A 165 4.28 16.25 -8.78
N LEU A 166 4.49 15.80 -10.03
CA LEU A 166 3.60 14.84 -10.68
C LEU A 166 3.66 13.45 -10.04
N ALA A 167 4.82 12.97 -9.63
CA ALA A 167 4.93 11.72 -8.88
C ALA A 167 4.12 11.79 -7.57
N TYR A 168 4.29 12.86 -6.77
CA TYR A 168 3.52 13.08 -5.54
C TYR A 168 2.01 13.18 -5.81
N LEU A 169 1.59 13.84 -6.89
CA LEU A 169 0.17 13.92 -7.26
C LEU A 169 -0.44 12.53 -7.45
N PHE A 170 0.22 11.68 -8.23
CA PHE A 170 -0.25 10.32 -8.49
C PHE A 170 -0.18 9.46 -7.24
N HIS A 171 0.88 9.57 -6.45
CA HIS A 171 0.99 8.87 -5.18
C HIS A 171 -0.17 9.25 -4.25
N THR A 172 -0.44 10.54 -4.07
CA THR A 172 -1.55 11.01 -3.24
C THR A 172 -2.92 10.56 -3.77
N ILE A 173 -3.18 10.62 -5.08
CA ILE A 173 -4.45 10.11 -5.62
C ILE A 173 -4.57 8.60 -5.37
N GLY A 174 -3.48 7.85 -5.52
CA GLY A 174 -3.44 6.42 -5.18
C GLY A 174 -3.76 6.16 -3.71
N GLU A 175 -3.19 6.96 -2.81
CA GLU A 175 -3.44 6.93 -1.37
C GLU A 175 -4.89 7.22 -1.03
N LEU A 176 -5.44 8.31 -1.57
CA LEU A 176 -6.85 8.69 -1.36
C LEU A 176 -7.84 7.64 -1.89
N CYS A 177 -7.43 6.80 -2.85
CA CYS A 177 -8.22 5.66 -3.29
C CYS A 177 -8.16 4.48 -2.30
N ALA A 178 -6.97 4.14 -1.80
CA ALA A 178 -6.74 2.92 -1.04
C ALA A 178 -6.84 3.08 0.49
N SER A 179 -6.25 4.14 1.05
CA SER A 179 -6.04 4.28 2.50
C SER A 179 -7.34 4.37 3.31
N PRO A 180 -8.39 5.11 2.90
CA PRO A 180 -9.61 5.21 3.70
C PRO A 180 -10.38 3.89 3.79
N VAL A 181 -10.23 3.04 2.76
CA VAL A 181 -10.98 1.78 2.66
C VAL A 181 -10.20 0.59 3.22
N ALA A 182 -8.86 0.62 3.22
CA ALA A 182 -8.04 -0.52 3.61
C ALA A 182 -8.35 -0.99 5.04
N LEU A 183 -8.23 -0.11 6.04
CA LEU A 183 -8.51 -0.47 7.43
C LEU A 183 -9.98 -0.83 7.65
N SER A 184 -10.91 -0.07 7.06
CA SER A 184 -12.35 -0.35 7.14
C SER A 184 -12.70 -1.74 6.58
N PHE A 185 -12.06 -2.12 5.48
CA PHE A 185 -12.28 -3.42 4.84
C PHE A 185 -11.70 -4.57 5.66
N ILE A 186 -10.50 -4.38 6.22
CA ILE A 186 -9.85 -5.37 7.09
C ILE A 186 -10.70 -5.64 8.33
N THR A 187 -11.23 -4.60 8.97
CA THR A 187 -12.06 -4.76 10.17
C THR A 187 -13.41 -5.40 9.87
N LYS A 188 -13.98 -5.18 8.67
CA LYS A 188 -15.19 -5.85 8.20
C LYS A 188 -14.98 -7.34 7.89
N LEU A 189 -13.82 -7.71 7.33
CA LEU A 189 -13.50 -9.11 7.02
C LEU A 189 -13.05 -9.90 8.25
N ALA A 190 -12.49 -9.22 9.25
CA ALA A 190 -12.02 -9.85 10.46
C ALA A 190 -13.17 -10.52 11.23
N PRO A 191 -12.96 -11.73 11.78
CA PRO A 191 -13.89 -12.31 12.75
C PRO A 191 -14.05 -11.37 13.95
N VAL A 192 -15.28 -11.19 14.43
CA VAL A 192 -15.61 -10.22 15.51
C VAL A 192 -14.71 -10.39 16.73
N LYS A 193 -14.43 -11.64 17.12
CA LYS A 193 -13.54 -12.00 18.24
C LYS A 193 -12.10 -11.46 18.07
N TYR A 194 -11.64 -11.28 16.84
CA TYR A 194 -10.26 -10.92 16.49
C TYR A 194 -10.13 -9.53 15.85
N ALA A 195 -11.20 -8.71 15.86
CA ALA A 195 -11.21 -7.43 15.14
C ALA A 195 -10.08 -6.48 15.56
N SER A 196 -9.89 -6.25 16.87
CA SER A 196 -8.82 -5.39 17.39
C SER A 196 -7.42 -5.95 17.10
N LEU A 197 -7.27 -7.27 17.14
CA LEU A 197 -6.03 -7.96 16.81
C LEU A 197 -5.68 -7.77 15.33
N MET A 198 -6.65 -7.85 14.42
CA MET A 198 -6.45 -7.61 12.98
C MET A 198 -6.11 -6.15 12.68
N MET A 199 -6.61 -5.18 13.46
CA MET A 199 -6.15 -3.79 13.38
C MET A 199 -4.66 -3.69 13.76
N GLY A 200 -4.23 -4.39 14.82
CA GLY A 200 -2.82 -4.48 15.18
C GLY A 200 -1.95 -5.09 14.07
N VAL A 201 -2.43 -6.17 13.46
CA VAL A 201 -1.75 -6.77 12.29
C VAL A 201 -1.70 -5.81 11.11
N TYR A 202 -2.75 -5.03 10.84
CA TYR A 202 -2.72 -4.01 9.80
C TYR A 202 -1.57 -3.02 10.00
N PHE A 203 -1.38 -2.49 11.20
CA PHE A 203 -0.25 -1.59 11.48
C PHE A 203 1.11 -2.28 11.37
N ALA A 204 1.21 -3.55 11.78
CA ALA A 204 2.43 -4.34 11.60
C ALA A 204 2.76 -4.55 10.11
N VAL A 205 1.73 -4.78 9.28
CA VAL A 205 1.81 -4.93 7.82
C VAL A 205 2.21 -3.60 7.16
N THR A 206 1.68 -2.47 7.61
CA THR A 206 2.15 -1.13 7.18
C THR A 206 3.63 -0.93 7.51
N GLY A 207 4.05 -1.24 8.75
CA GLY A 207 5.46 -1.16 9.15
C GLY A 207 6.36 -2.08 8.32
N LEU A 208 5.89 -3.28 7.96
CA LEU A 208 6.59 -4.17 7.04
C LEU A 208 6.71 -3.56 5.65
N GLY A 209 5.66 -2.88 5.16
CA GLY A 209 5.72 -2.07 3.94
C GLY A 209 6.84 -1.03 3.99
N ASN A 210 6.97 -0.30 5.08
CA ASN A 210 8.04 0.70 5.25
C ASN A 210 9.44 0.05 5.27
N LYS A 211 9.58 -1.14 5.86
CA LYS A 211 10.84 -1.91 5.79
C LYS A 211 11.15 -2.35 4.36
N VAL A 212 10.15 -2.82 3.61
CA VAL A 212 10.28 -3.14 2.18
C VAL A 212 10.71 -1.91 1.40
N ALA A 213 10.12 -0.74 1.68
CA ALA A 213 10.51 0.51 1.05
C ALA A 213 12.00 0.82 1.29
N GLY A 214 12.47 0.69 2.53
CA GLY A 214 13.88 0.89 2.86
C GLY A 214 14.82 -0.03 2.06
N ILE A 215 14.50 -1.33 1.96
CA ILE A 215 15.30 -2.32 1.21
C ILE A 215 15.31 -1.99 -0.29
N ILE A 216 14.15 -1.68 -0.87
CA ILE A 216 14.05 -1.31 -2.30
C ILE A 216 14.83 -0.02 -2.56
N GLY A 217 14.70 0.98 -1.68
CA GLY A 217 15.43 2.24 -1.81
C GLY A 217 16.94 2.07 -1.71
N GLU A 218 17.43 1.25 -0.79
CA GLU A 218 18.85 0.92 -0.63
C GLU A 218 19.43 0.27 -1.89
N SER A 219 18.65 -0.60 -2.55
CA SER A 219 19.07 -1.29 -3.78
C SER A 219 19.41 -0.33 -4.93
N ALA A 220 18.95 0.92 -4.90
CA ALA A 220 19.32 1.93 -5.89
C ALA A 220 20.82 2.24 -5.90
N THR A 221 21.53 1.98 -4.80
CA THR A 221 22.99 2.12 -4.74
C THR A 221 23.71 1.15 -5.68
N GLU A 222 23.14 -0.04 -5.91
CA GLU A 222 23.69 -1.08 -6.78
C GLU A 222 23.12 -0.99 -8.19
N TYR A 223 21.80 -0.85 -8.31
CA TYR A 223 21.10 -0.93 -9.60
C TYR A 223 20.84 0.43 -10.28
N GLY A 224 21.03 1.53 -9.55
CA GLY A 224 20.70 2.88 -10.01
C GLY A 224 19.21 3.23 -9.87
N GLU A 225 18.93 4.53 -9.76
CA GLU A 225 17.59 5.05 -9.48
C GLU A 225 16.62 4.81 -10.65
N LEU A 226 17.11 4.91 -11.89
CA LEU A 226 16.29 4.63 -13.08
C LEU A 226 15.73 3.20 -13.06
N ALA A 227 16.57 2.21 -12.74
CA ALA A 227 16.18 0.81 -12.71
C ALA A 227 15.18 0.56 -11.57
N VAL A 228 15.46 1.10 -10.38
CA VAL A 228 14.58 0.94 -9.21
C VAL A 228 13.22 1.62 -9.43
N PHE A 229 13.17 2.87 -9.90
CA PHE A 229 11.90 3.53 -10.20
C PHE A 229 11.10 2.79 -11.28
N THR A 230 11.76 2.33 -12.34
CA THR A 230 11.11 1.54 -13.40
C THR A 230 10.58 0.22 -12.84
N GLY A 231 11.37 -0.48 -12.01
CA GLY A 231 10.99 -1.74 -11.37
C GLY A 231 9.75 -1.58 -10.48
N ILE A 232 9.71 -0.54 -9.64
CA ILE A 232 8.55 -0.25 -8.79
C ILE A 232 7.32 0.04 -9.65
N ALA A 233 7.46 0.89 -10.67
CA ALA A 233 6.35 1.25 -11.56
C ALA A 233 5.74 0.01 -12.23
N VAL A 234 6.58 -0.80 -12.88
CA VAL A 234 6.15 -2.02 -13.57
C VAL A 234 5.52 -2.99 -12.59
N PHE A 235 6.15 -3.23 -11.44
CA PHE A 235 5.65 -4.18 -10.44
C PHE A 235 4.28 -3.76 -9.89
N CYS A 236 4.11 -2.50 -9.48
CA CYS A 236 2.85 -2.02 -8.92
C CYS A 236 1.72 -2.03 -9.94
N ILE A 237 1.98 -1.58 -11.17
CA ILE A 237 0.99 -1.58 -12.26
C ILE A 237 0.61 -3.01 -12.63
N ALA A 238 1.59 -3.90 -12.83
CA ALA A 238 1.34 -5.29 -13.20
C ALA A 238 0.60 -6.05 -12.11
N MET A 239 1.00 -5.88 -10.84
CA MET A 239 0.34 -6.52 -9.71
C MET A 239 -1.08 -5.99 -9.51
N GLY A 240 -1.29 -4.68 -9.59
CA GLY A 240 -2.61 -4.08 -9.53
C GLY A 240 -3.52 -4.57 -10.66
N ALA A 241 -3.00 -4.66 -11.89
CA ALA A 241 -3.74 -5.18 -13.04
C ALA A 241 -4.08 -6.66 -12.87
N LEU A 242 -3.13 -7.49 -12.41
CA LEU A 242 -3.36 -8.91 -12.11
C LEU A 242 -4.47 -9.08 -11.06
N LEU A 243 -4.42 -8.30 -9.97
CA LEU A 243 -5.42 -8.35 -8.92
C LEU A 243 -6.80 -7.87 -9.41
N LEU A 244 -6.86 -6.89 -10.31
CA LEU A 244 -8.11 -6.48 -10.95
C LEU A 244 -8.71 -7.61 -11.82
N LEU A 245 -7.89 -8.38 -12.52
CA LEU A 245 -8.37 -9.57 -13.25
C LEU A 245 -8.96 -10.61 -12.30
N LEU A 246 -8.39 -10.72 -11.10
CA LEU A 246 -8.86 -11.60 -10.02
C LEU A 246 -9.96 -10.96 -9.15
N LEU A 247 -10.46 -9.77 -9.47
CA LEU A 247 -11.43 -9.07 -8.63
C LEU A 247 -12.71 -9.86 -8.41
N LYS A 248 -13.26 -10.47 -9.48
CA LYS A 248 -14.51 -11.24 -9.41
C LYS A 248 -14.43 -12.41 -8.41
N PRO A 249 -13.45 -13.33 -8.50
CA PRO A 249 -13.34 -14.41 -7.51
C PRO A 249 -13.04 -13.88 -6.11
N LEU A 250 -12.19 -12.86 -5.96
CA LEU A 250 -11.88 -12.29 -4.64
C LEU A 250 -13.12 -11.65 -3.98
N LYS A 251 -13.93 -10.92 -4.75
CA LYS A 251 -15.19 -10.33 -4.26
C LYS A 251 -16.19 -11.42 -3.86
N ARG A 252 -16.27 -12.54 -4.58
CA ARG A 252 -17.14 -13.66 -4.21
C ARG A 252 -16.80 -14.22 -2.82
N LEU A 253 -15.51 -14.28 -2.47
CA LEU A 253 -15.03 -14.77 -1.17
C LEU A 253 -15.34 -13.82 0.01
N THR A 254 -15.76 -12.57 -0.26
CA THR A 254 -16.18 -11.66 0.82
C THR A 254 -17.58 -11.99 1.34
N HIS A 255 -18.35 -12.81 0.59
CA HIS A 255 -19.73 -13.16 0.92
C HIS A 255 -20.61 -11.93 1.16
N GLY A 256 -20.49 -10.91 0.28
CA GLY A 256 -21.37 -9.74 0.25
C GLY A 256 -21.28 -8.80 1.45
N ILE A 257 -20.23 -8.91 2.27
CA ILE A 257 -20.16 -8.18 3.55
C ILE A 257 -20.17 -6.64 3.40
N GLU A 258 -19.72 -6.12 2.25
CA GLU A 258 -19.79 -4.69 1.94
C GLU A 258 -21.15 -4.24 1.39
N GLU A 259 -21.96 -5.16 0.89
CA GLU A 259 -23.26 -4.87 0.25
C GLU A 259 -24.40 -4.82 1.27
N ALA A 260 -24.25 -5.50 2.41
CA ALA A 260 -25.21 -5.50 3.53
C ALA A 260 -25.43 -4.11 4.17
N GLU A 261 -24.53 -3.15 3.94
CA GLU A 261 -24.58 -1.78 4.50
C GLU A 261 -25.49 -0.83 3.69
N VAL A 262 -25.93 -1.23 2.48
CA VAL A 262 -26.77 -0.41 1.59
C VAL A 262 -28.27 -0.64 1.81
N ALA A 263 -28.65 -1.62 2.64
CA ALA A 263 -30.02 -1.77 3.08
C ALA A 263 -30.37 -0.65 4.07
N ILE A 264 -30.71 0.53 3.53
CA ILE A 264 -31.47 1.53 4.28
C ILE A 264 -32.77 0.80 4.67
N PRO A 265 -33.12 0.68 5.97
CA PRO A 265 -34.43 0.17 6.35
C PRO A 265 -35.49 0.96 5.57
N PRO A 266 -36.59 0.34 5.11
CA PRO A 266 -37.72 1.12 4.64
C PRO A 266 -37.97 2.20 5.70
N ILE A 267 -38.04 3.47 5.27
CA ILE A 267 -38.61 4.49 6.14
C ILE A 267 -40.05 4.02 6.27
N ASP A 268 -40.36 3.36 7.39
CA ASP A 268 -41.72 3.08 7.77
C ASP A 268 -42.39 4.44 7.87
N ASN A 269 -43.11 4.81 6.80
CA ASN A 269 -44.09 5.87 6.86
C ASN A 269 -45.21 5.31 7.73
N GLU A 270 -45.00 5.31 9.05
CA GLU A 270 -46.12 5.21 9.98
C GLU A 270 -47.01 6.44 9.76
N PRO A 271 -48.33 6.23 9.58
CA PRO A 271 -49.28 7.28 9.23
C PRO A 271 -49.49 8.33 10.32
#